data_AF-A0A960VCI9-F1
#
_entry.id   AF-A0A960VCI9-F1
#
_cell.length_a   1.000
_cell.length_b   1.000
_cell.length_c   1.000
_cell.angle_alpha   90.00
_cell.angle_beta   90.00
_cell.angle_gamma   90.00
#
_symmetry.space_group_name_H-M   'P 1'
#
loop_
_entity.id
_entity.type
_entity.pdbx_description
1 polymer ?
#
loop_
_entity_poly.entity_id
_entity_poly.type
_entity_poly.pdbx_seq_one_letter_code
_entity_poly.pdbx_strand_id
1 'polypeptide(L)'
;MIDNQENSNSPKRVGDSELIQLSGEELKKKSLENSEVLYEKIKELEKDINLFNRNQKPTFDKWMLYHFKDKIDEIKELKSNVERKKNLIKQAQEELYFFKINPEEAFKKVQRRLEGIELNLTDNSGDNRPYATYNVDEEDDVMGEELNDFFESLNQKLESEKEVTFENISSIKFKERYRYLITKLHPDKLGRPLTIEEKELWTELNSAYKEGDSDRLEEVFVKYKFLNKEISANSSLFDLRFSEKKLKDKFDKLKAEMREIKNSDAWNFNKLSESEVFERQKKISNELKDFIYSLRKENEQLEEVIELFSNTKKQVSKEKIEEKLEKDFIEMYLNF
;
A
#
# COMPACT_ATOMS: atom_id res chain seq x y z
N MET A 1 37.65 32.25 -72.16
CA MET A 1 37.13 30.91 -72.50
C MET A 1 36.92 30.17 -71.20
N ILE A 2 35.73 29.60 -71.09
CA ILE A 2 35.15 28.97 -69.91
C ILE A 2 35.88 27.64 -69.67
N ASP A 3 36.37 27.40 -68.46
CA ASP A 3 36.60 26.05 -67.98
C ASP A 3 35.98 25.89 -66.59
N ASN A 4 34.86 25.17 -66.62
CA ASN A 4 34.16 24.60 -65.49
C ASN A 4 35.04 23.55 -64.80
N GLN A 5 35.24 23.67 -63.50
CA GLN A 5 35.56 22.51 -62.66
C GLN A 5 34.41 22.26 -61.70
N GLU A 6 33.78 21.11 -61.93
CA GLU A 6 32.66 20.56 -61.21
C GLU A 6 33.04 20.28 -59.76
N ASN A 7 32.21 20.83 -58.86
CA ASN A 7 32.28 20.62 -57.43
C ASN A 7 31.55 19.29 -57.11
N SER A 8 32.27 18.18 -57.10
CA SER A 8 31.72 16.87 -56.69
C SER A 8 31.62 16.79 -55.17
N ASN A 9 30.48 17.24 -54.64
CA ASN A 9 30.15 17.16 -53.22
C ASN A 9 29.61 15.76 -52.92
N SER A 10 30.50 14.81 -52.61
CA SER A 10 30.12 13.48 -52.12
C SER A 10 29.57 13.60 -50.70
N PRO A 11 28.40 13.03 -50.36
CA PRO A 11 27.93 13.02 -48.98
C PRO A 11 28.86 12.15 -48.13
N LYS A 12 29.50 12.76 -47.13
CA LYS A 12 30.19 12.06 -46.05
C LYS A 12 29.21 11.08 -45.41
N ARG A 13 29.41 9.78 -45.64
CA ARG A 13 28.72 8.71 -44.90
C ARG A 13 29.01 8.91 -43.42
N VAL A 14 27.96 9.23 -42.68
CA VAL A 14 27.96 9.32 -41.23
C VAL A 14 28.23 7.93 -40.67
N GLY A 15 29.36 7.80 -40.00
CA GLY A 15 29.63 6.85 -38.92
C GLY A 15 29.33 5.39 -39.24
N ASP A 16 30.38 4.67 -39.64
CA ASP A 16 30.50 3.24 -39.34
C ASP A 16 30.32 3.05 -37.83
N SER A 17 29.08 2.77 -37.43
CA SER A 17 28.78 2.31 -36.08
C SER A 17 29.29 0.88 -36.03
N GLU A 18 30.55 0.71 -35.60
CA GLU A 18 31.08 -0.60 -35.24
C GLU A 18 30.10 -1.25 -34.26
N LEU A 19 29.35 -2.23 -34.76
CA LEU A 19 28.54 -3.12 -33.95
C LEU A 19 29.51 -3.96 -33.11
N ILE A 20 29.84 -3.47 -31.92
CA ILE A 20 30.60 -4.23 -30.93
C ILE A 20 29.76 -5.47 -30.60
N GLN A 21 30.17 -6.64 -31.13
CA GLN A 21 29.66 -7.92 -30.68
C GLN A 21 30.13 -8.14 -29.24
N LEU A 22 29.35 -7.65 -28.29
CA LEU A 22 29.50 -8.03 -26.89
C LEU A 22 29.25 -9.53 -26.80
N SER A 23 30.24 -10.28 -26.30
CA SER A 23 30.09 -11.71 -26.07
C SER A 23 28.93 -11.95 -25.10
N GLY A 24 28.01 -12.85 -25.46
CA GLY A 24 26.88 -13.22 -24.61
C GLY A 24 27.32 -13.73 -23.24
N GLU A 25 28.53 -14.26 -23.11
CA GLU A 25 29.11 -14.74 -21.86
C GLU A 25 29.48 -13.58 -20.91
N GLU A 26 30.02 -12.48 -21.44
CA GLU A 26 30.35 -11.30 -20.64
C GLU A 26 29.08 -10.65 -20.09
N LEU A 27 28.02 -10.59 -20.90
CA LEU A 27 26.71 -10.08 -20.47
C LEU A 27 26.09 -10.96 -19.38
N LYS A 28 26.17 -12.29 -19.50
CA LYS A 28 25.70 -13.22 -18.47
C LYS A 28 26.49 -13.06 -17.17
N LYS A 29 27.82 -13.00 -17.25
CA LYS A 29 28.69 -12.82 -16.08
C LYS A 29 28.36 -11.52 -15.35
N LYS A 30 28.23 -10.41 -16.09
CA LYS A 30 27.89 -9.11 -15.50
C LYS A 30 26.51 -9.10 -14.84
N SER A 31 25.50 -9.71 -15.47
CA SER A 31 24.17 -9.81 -14.87
C SER A 31 24.15 -10.70 -13.62
N LEU A 32 24.96 -11.77 -13.59
CA LEU A 32 25.11 -12.62 -12.41
C LEU A 32 25.74 -11.84 -11.25
N GLU A 33 26.89 -11.20 -11.47
CA GLU A 33 27.59 -10.39 -10.47
C GLU A 33 26.69 -9.28 -9.91
N ASN A 34 25.97 -8.57 -10.79
CA ASN A 34 25.01 -7.55 -10.38
C ASN A 34 23.90 -8.12 -9.49
N SER A 35 23.36 -9.29 -9.86
CA SER A 35 22.26 -9.91 -9.13
C SER A 35 22.71 -10.42 -7.76
N GLU A 36 23.91 -10.98 -7.65
CA GLU A 36 24.51 -11.40 -6.36
C GLU A 36 24.72 -10.18 -5.44
N VAL A 37 25.29 -9.10 -5.96
CA VAL A 37 25.49 -7.86 -5.18
C VAL A 37 24.16 -7.25 -4.73
N LEU A 38 23.13 -7.27 -5.59
CA LEU A 38 21.80 -6.79 -5.22
C LEU A 38 21.16 -7.67 -4.15
N TYR A 39 21.30 -8.99 -4.25
CA TYR A 39 20.74 -9.93 -3.29
C TYR A 39 21.33 -9.74 -1.89
N GLU A 40 22.64 -9.59 -1.76
CA GLU A 40 23.28 -9.33 -0.47
C GLU A 40 22.85 -7.99 0.13
N LYS A 41 22.72 -6.94 -0.69
CA LYS A 41 22.19 -5.65 -0.23
C LYS A 41 20.73 -5.72 0.24
N ILE A 42 19.91 -6.54 -0.41
CA ILE A 42 18.52 -6.79 0.02
C ILE A 42 18.52 -7.44 1.40
N LYS A 43 19.34 -8.48 1.62
CA LYS A 43 19.45 -9.13 2.94
C LYS A 43 19.86 -8.16 4.04
N GLU A 44 20.82 -7.28 3.77
CA GLU A 44 21.24 -6.24 4.72
C GLU A 44 20.08 -5.29 5.06
N LEU A 45 19.36 -4.80 4.05
CA LEU A 45 18.19 -3.94 4.26
C LEU A 45 17.07 -4.65 5.04
N GLU A 46 16.73 -5.89 4.67
CA GLU A 46 15.73 -6.68 5.37
C GLU A 46 16.11 -6.90 6.84
N LYS A 47 17.39 -7.16 7.11
CA LYS A 47 17.90 -7.29 8.49
C LYS A 47 17.74 -5.99 9.27
N ASP A 48 18.07 -4.85 8.68
CA ASP A 48 17.95 -3.55 9.33
C ASP A 48 16.48 -3.15 9.59
N ILE A 49 15.60 -3.38 8.62
CA ILE A 49 14.15 -3.16 8.74
C ILE A 49 13.57 -4.06 9.83
N ASN A 50 13.95 -5.35 9.84
CA ASN A 50 13.52 -6.29 10.88
C ASN A 50 14.01 -5.88 12.28
N LEU A 51 15.25 -5.40 12.40
CA LEU A 51 15.79 -4.89 13.67
C LEU A 51 14.99 -3.68 14.16
N PHE A 52 14.64 -2.77 13.26
CA PHE A 52 13.81 -1.61 13.57
C PHE A 52 12.42 -2.04 14.07
N ASN A 53 11.74 -2.90 13.31
CA ASN A 53 10.38 -3.34 13.59
C ASN A 53 10.26 -4.18 14.88
N ARG A 54 11.23 -5.06 15.16
CA ARG A 54 11.19 -5.94 16.33
C ARG A 54 11.63 -5.24 17.62
N ASN A 55 12.62 -4.34 17.54
CA ASN A 55 13.27 -3.81 18.73
C ASN A 55 13.07 -2.31 18.91
N GLN A 56 13.40 -1.51 17.88
CA GLN A 56 13.47 -0.04 18.04
C GLN A 56 12.08 0.58 18.12
N LYS A 57 11.19 0.24 17.18
CA LYS A 57 9.83 0.78 17.12
C LYS A 57 9.01 0.46 18.37
N PRO A 58 8.93 -0.80 18.86
CA PRO A 58 8.17 -1.10 20.07
C PRO A 58 8.74 -0.44 21.33
N THR A 59 10.06 -0.25 21.39
CA THR A 59 10.70 0.45 22.52
C THR A 59 10.34 1.93 22.50
N PHE A 60 10.40 2.56 21.33
CA PHE A 60 9.96 3.94 21.15
C PHE A 60 8.46 4.11 21.46
N ASP A 61 7.60 3.21 20.99
CA ASP A 61 6.16 3.26 21.23
C ASP A 61 5.83 3.15 22.74
N LYS A 62 6.51 2.26 23.46
CA LYS A 62 6.38 2.15 24.93
C LYS A 62 6.83 3.44 25.62
N TRP A 63 7.95 4.01 25.19
CA TRP A 63 8.46 5.27 25.72
C TRP A 63 7.50 6.44 25.44
N MET A 64 6.93 6.51 24.24
CA MET A 64 5.91 7.48 23.84
C MET A 64 4.68 7.39 24.72
N LEU A 65 4.16 6.18 24.93
CA LEU A 65 3.03 5.95 25.82
C LEU A 65 3.37 6.33 27.26
N TYR A 66 4.57 6.04 27.75
CA TYR A 66 4.95 6.39 29.12
C TYR A 66 5.02 7.90 29.36
N HIS A 67 5.59 8.67 28.43
CA HIS A 67 5.80 10.11 28.62
C HIS A 67 4.67 11.01 28.13
N PHE A 68 3.87 10.53 27.17
CA PHE A 68 2.89 11.37 26.48
C PHE A 68 1.48 10.79 26.49
N LYS A 69 1.17 9.81 27.35
CA LYS A 69 -0.16 9.19 27.46
C LYS A 69 -1.28 10.21 27.47
N ASP A 70 -1.23 11.16 28.40
CA ASP A 70 -2.31 12.12 28.63
C ASP A 70 -2.54 13.00 27.39
N LYS A 71 -1.46 13.39 26.70
CA LYS A 71 -1.55 14.14 25.44
C LYS A 71 -2.11 13.32 24.30
N ILE A 72 -1.72 12.05 24.20
CA ILE A 72 -2.23 11.13 23.17
C ILE A 72 -3.72 10.87 23.38
N ASP A 73 -4.15 10.67 24.61
CA ASP A 73 -5.56 10.45 24.96
C ASP A 73 -6.38 11.72 24.69
N GLU A 74 -5.87 12.90 25.04
CA GLU A 74 -6.47 14.19 24.68
C GLU A 74 -6.62 14.36 23.16
N ILE A 75 -5.58 14.03 22.38
CA ILE A 75 -5.64 14.10 20.92
C ILE A 75 -6.72 13.17 20.36
N LYS A 76 -6.82 11.94 20.88
CA LYS A 76 -7.85 10.97 20.44
C LYS A 76 -9.25 11.50 20.72
N GLU A 77 -9.47 12.03 21.91
CA GLU A 77 -10.76 12.63 22.30
C GLU A 77 -11.11 13.82 21.40
N LEU A 78 -10.19 14.76 21.23
CA LEU A 78 -10.38 15.92 20.35
C LEU A 78 -10.65 15.52 18.91
N LYS A 79 -9.90 14.57 18.34
CA LYS A 79 -10.15 14.07 16.98
C LYS A 79 -11.54 13.45 16.86
N SER A 80 -11.93 12.61 17.81
CA SER A 80 -13.26 12.00 17.82
C SER A 80 -14.36 13.06 17.89
N ASN A 81 -14.17 14.11 18.68
CA ASN A 81 -15.12 15.22 18.80
C ASN A 81 -15.21 16.05 17.51
N VAL A 82 -14.07 16.40 16.91
CA VAL A 82 -14.00 17.09 15.61
C VAL A 82 -14.71 16.28 14.53
N GLU A 83 -14.41 14.99 14.42
CA GLU A 83 -15.00 14.11 13.41
C GLU A 83 -16.52 13.95 13.62
N ARG A 84 -16.97 13.80 14.87
CA ARG A 84 -18.40 13.75 15.19
C ARG A 84 -19.12 15.04 14.78
N LYS A 85 -18.53 16.20 15.04
CA LYS A 85 -19.12 17.51 14.69
C LYS A 85 -19.13 17.75 13.19
N LYS A 86 -18.05 17.40 12.48
CA LYS A 86 -18.01 17.44 11.00
C LYS A 86 -19.14 16.62 10.40
N ASN A 87 -19.30 15.38 10.87
CA ASN A 87 -20.37 14.50 10.39
C ASN A 87 -21.77 15.05 10.71
N LEU A 88 -21.97 15.63 11.89
CA LEU A 88 -23.22 16.29 12.27
C LEU A 88 -23.55 17.47 11.33
N ILE A 89 -22.58 18.36 11.09
CA ILE A 89 -22.74 19.51 10.19
C ILE A 89 -23.04 19.03 8.77
N LYS A 90 -22.29 18.04 8.27
CA LYS A 90 -22.49 17.46 6.95
C LYS A 90 -23.92 16.91 6.78
N GLN A 91 -24.40 16.12 7.73
CA GLN A 91 -25.77 15.59 7.69
C GLN A 91 -26.82 16.71 7.76
N ALA A 92 -26.61 17.75 8.58
CA ALA A 92 -27.53 18.88 8.65
C ALA A 92 -27.57 19.68 7.33
N GLN A 93 -26.42 19.84 6.67
CA GLN A 93 -26.32 20.46 5.34
C GLN A 93 -27.04 19.64 4.27
N GLU A 94 -26.88 18.31 4.28
CA GLU A 94 -27.60 17.39 3.37
C GLU A 94 -29.11 17.54 3.56
N GLU A 95 -29.61 17.53 4.80
CA GLU A 95 -31.04 17.70 5.10
C GLU A 95 -31.57 19.08 4.65
N LEU A 96 -30.79 20.16 4.84
CA LEU A 96 -31.14 21.50 4.36
C LEU A 96 -31.24 21.53 2.83
N TYR A 97 -30.29 20.91 2.13
CA TYR A 97 -30.25 20.86 0.67
C TYR A 97 -31.43 20.07 0.09
N PHE A 98 -31.71 18.88 0.61
CA PHE A 98 -32.75 18.00 0.08
C PHE A 98 -34.17 18.42 0.46
N PHE A 99 -34.39 18.85 1.70
CA PHE A 99 -35.74 19.13 2.22
C PHE A 99 -36.10 20.62 2.24
N LYS A 100 -35.14 21.53 1.96
CA LYS A 100 -35.34 22.99 1.95
C LYS A 100 -35.95 23.53 3.26
N ILE A 101 -35.69 22.84 4.37
CA ILE A 101 -36.14 23.21 5.71
C ILE A 101 -35.19 24.25 6.33
N ASN A 102 -35.65 24.94 7.38
CA ASN A 102 -34.82 25.91 8.10
C ASN A 102 -33.62 25.20 8.76
N PRO A 103 -32.39 25.76 8.74
CA PRO A 103 -31.21 25.21 9.41
C PRO A 103 -31.45 24.62 10.82
N GLU A 104 -32.23 25.30 11.65
CA GLU A 104 -32.52 24.84 13.02
C GLU A 104 -33.34 23.54 13.04
N GLU A 105 -34.26 23.38 12.09
CA GLU A 105 -35.09 22.19 11.97
C GLU A 105 -34.30 21.02 11.37
N ALA A 106 -33.45 21.27 10.37
CA ALA A 106 -32.51 20.28 9.84
C ALA A 106 -31.59 19.75 10.94
N PHE A 107 -30.99 20.67 11.71
CA PHE A 107 -30.08 20.32 12.80
C PHE A 107 -30.79 19.50 13.90
N LYS A 108 -31.98 19.95 14.35
CA LYS A 108 -32.79 19.19 15.33
C LYS A 108 -33.19 17.81 14.82
N LYS A 109 -33.50 17.67 13.53
CA LYS A 109 -33.86 16.38 12.92
C LYS A 109 -32.68 15.41 12.94
N VAL A 110 -31.49 15.86 12.54
CA VAL A 110 -30.27 15.05 12.60
C VAL A 110 -29.90 14.70 14.04
N GLN A 111 -29.98 15.67 14.96
CA GLN A 111 -29.70 15.44 16.37
C GLN A 111 -30.62 14.36 16.97
N ARG A 112 -31.93 14.41 16.68
CA ARG A 112 -32.88 13.38 17.11
C ARG A 112 -32.54 12.01 16.54
N ARG A 113 -32.11 11.93 15.27
CA ARG A 113 -31.67 10.67 14.64
C ARG A 113 -30.43 10.09 15.34
N LEU A 114 -29.46 10.93 15.67
CA LEU A 114 -28.23 10.51 16.36
C LEU A 114 -28.45 10.14 17.83
N GLU A 115 -29.40 10.79 18.51
CA GLU A 115 -29.81 10.44 19.88
C GLU A 115 -30.74 9.22 19.92
N GLY A 116 -31.09 8.63 18.77
CA GLY A 116 -32.02 7.51 18.67
C GLY A 116 -33.46 7.85 19.06
N ILE A 117 -33.80 9.14 19.11
CA ILE A 117 -35.13 9.68 19.48
C ILE A 117 -35.98 9.85 18.22
N GLU A 118 -35.89 8.96 17.22
CA GLU A 118 -36.91 8.93 16.18
C GLU A 118 -38.24 8.47 16.80
N LEU A 119 -39.00 9.44 17.30
CA LEU A 119 -40.44 9.35 17.42
C LEU A 119 -40.98 9.08 16.02
N ASN A 120 -41.43 7.85 15.81
CA ASN A 120 -42.30 7.42 14.72
C ASN A 120 -43.46 8.41 14.54
N LEU A 121 -43.25 9.45 13.74
CA LEU A 121 -44.28 10.38 13.32
C LEU A 121 -44.04 10.72 11.85
N THR A 122 -44.38 9.74 11.00
CA THR A 122 -45.20 9.83 9.77
C THR A 122 -44.92 8.56 8.95
N ASP A 123 -45.84 7.61 8.95
CA ASP A 123 -46.93 7.48 7.99
C ASP A 123 -46.44 6.97 6.62
N ASN A 124 -46.76 5.70 6.36
CA ASN A 124 -46.76 4.98 5.08
C ASN A 124 -46.33 5.77 3.84
N SER A 125 -45.05 5.67 3.47
CA SER A 125 -44.70 5.51 2.06
C SER A 125 -43.55 4.51 1.96
N GLY A 126 -43.89 3.33 1.47
CA GLY A 126 -42.96 2.22 1.33
C GLY A 126 -41.92 2.52 0.27
N ASP A 127 -40.65 2.52 0.67
CA ASP A 127 -39.59 2.06 -0.19
C ASP A 127 -38.51 1.38 0.66
N ASN A 128 -38.79 0.12 0.97
CA ASN A 128 -37.94 -0.78 1.74
C ASN A 128 -36.84 -1.29 0.79
N ARG A 129 -35.67 -0.64 0.75
CA ARG A 129 -34.49 -1.19 0.07
C ARG A 129 -33.62 -1.94 1.08
N PRO A 130 -33.54 -3.28 1.02
CA PRO A 130 -32.68 -4.05 1.91
C PRO A 130 -31.25 -4.02 1.37
N TYR A 131 -30.32 -3.50 2.18
CA TYR A 131 -28.90 -3.74 1.99
C TYR A 131 -28.61 -5.20 2.32
N ALA A 132 -28.19 -5.97 1.31
CA ALA A 132 -27.79 -7.36 1.46
C ALA A 132 -26.44 -7.44 2.19
N THR A 133 -26.46 -7.89 3.44
CA THR A 133 -25.29 -8.38 4.15
C THR A 133 -25.10 -9.85 3.82
N TYR A 134 -24.08 -10.18 3.04
CA TYR A 134 -23.63 -11.55 2.85
C TYR A 134 -22.71 -11.95 4.00
N ASN A 135 -23.22 -12.82 4.87
CA ASN A 135 -22.40 -13.70 5.69
C ASN A 135 -21.97 -14.87 4.80
N VAL A 136 -20.66 -15.12 4.72
CA VAL A 136 -20.11 -16.37 4.20
C VAL A 136 -19.24 -16.93 5.31
N ASP A 137 -19.82 -17.87 6.05
CA ASP A 137 -19.09 -18.73 6.98
C ASP A 137 -18.42 -19.88 6.20
N GLU A 138 -17.18 -20.12 6.59
CA GLU A 138 -16.40 -21.36 6.67
C GLU A 138 -16.98 -22.64 6.04
N GLU A 139 -16.26 -23.18 5.03
CA GLU A 139 -16.02 -24.63 4.91
C GLU A 139 -14.58 -24.89 4.46
N ASP A 140 -13.82 -25.58 5.32
CA ASP A 140 -12.49 -26.13 5.10
C ASP A 140 -12.53 -27.49 4.38
N ASP A 141 -11.44 -27.76 3.64
CA ASP A 141 -10.80 -29.07 3.45
C ASP A 141 -11.51 -30.23 2.72
N VAL A 142 -11.76 -30.12 1.41
CA VAL A 142 -11.89 -31.30 0.49
C VAL A 142 -11.43 -31.00 -0.96
N MET A 143 -10.24 -30.45 -1.20
CA MET A 143 -9.81 -30.08 -2.57
C MET A 143 -8.36 -30.48 -2.92
N GLY A 144 -7.84 -31.58 -2.36
CA GLY A 144 -6.47 -32.05 -2.63
C GLY A 144 -6.35 -33.07 -3.76
N GLU A 145 -7.27 -34.03 -3.82
CA GLU A 145 -7.11 -35.23 -4.65
C GLU A 145 -7.93 -35.17 -5.97
N GLU A 146 -9.13 -34.57 -5.97
CA GLU A 146 -9.95 -34.44 -7.18
C GLU A 146 -9.38 -33.45 -8.22
N LEU A 147 -8.53 -32.52 -7.79
CA LEU A 147 -7.90 -31.55 -8.70
C LEU A 147 -6.78 -32.17 -9.54
N ASN A 148 -6.09 -33.20 -9.05
CA ASN A 148 -4.94 -33.77 -9.77
C ASN A 148 -5.39 -34.53 -11.04
N ASP A 149 -6.51 -35.25 -10.95
CA ASP A 149 -7.13 -35.97 -12.08
C ASP A 149 -7.75 -35.00 -13.10
N PHE A 150 -8.29 -33.88 -12.64
CA PHE A 150 -8.79 -32.82 -13.52
C PHE A 150 -7.64 -32.20 -14.34
N PHE A 151 -6.46 -32.01 -13.75
CA PHE A 151 -5.30 -31.41 -14.41
C PHE A 151 -4.61 -32.30 -15.45
N GLU A 152 -4.60 -33.63 -15.28
CA GLU A 152 -4.11 -34.55 -16.33
C GLU A 152 -5.00 -34.50 -17.58
N SER A 153 -6.32 -34.41 -17.40
CA SER A 153 -7.26 -34.28 -18.52
C SER A 153 -7.13 -32.94 -19.27
N LEU A 154 -6.77 -31.87 -18.56
CA LEU A 154 -6.64 -30.52 -19.13
C LEU A 154 -5.31 -30.34 -19.88
N ASN A 155 -4.25 -30.99 -19.43
CA ASN A 155 -2.95 -30.99 -20.13
C ASN A 155 -3.05 -31.71 -21.49
N GLN A 156 -3.84 -32.78 -21.55
CA GLN A 156 -4.10 -33.51 -22.79
C GLN A 156 -4.94 -32.70 -23.80
N LYS A 157 -5.72 -31.72 -23.31
CA LYS A 157 -6.57 -30.83 -24.11
C LYS A 157 -5.89 -29.52 -24.52
N LEU A 158 -4.79 -29.15 -23.87
CA LEU A 158 -4.01 -27.94 -24.18
C LEU A 158 -3.00 -28.12 -25.32
N GLU A 159 -2.72 -29.36 -25.74
CA GLU A 159 -1.92 -29.62 -26.94
C GLU A 159 -2.70 -29.36 -28.24
N SER A 160 -4.04 -29.22 -28.19
CA SER A 160 -4.87 -29.19 -29.39
C SER A 160 -5.30 -27.82 -29.94
N GLU A 161 -5.29 -26.70 -29.21
CA GLU A 161 -5.81 -25.43 -29.78
C GLU A 161 -5.01 -24.19 -29.34
N LYS A 162 -4.36 -23.55 -30.31
CA LYS A 162 -3.61 -22.29 -30.14
C LYS A 162 -4.52 -21.09 -30.38
N GLU A 163 -4.89 -20.41 -29.30
CA GLU A 163 -5.01 -18.95 -29.26
C GLU A 163 -4.78 -18.50 -27.81
N VAL A 164 -3.51 -18.27 -27.46
CA VAL A 164 -3.10 -17.94 -26.09
C VAL A 164 -3.15 -16.43 -25.92
N THR A 165 -4.12 -15.93 -25.17
CA THR A 165 -4.16 -14.54 -24.71
C THR A 165 -3.01 -14.27 -23.73
N PHE A 166 -2.57 -13.00 -23.61
CA PHE A 166 -1.47 -12.62 -22.70
C PHE A 166 -1.75 -13.00 -21.23
N GLU A 167 -3.02 -12.92 -20.82
CA GLU A 167 -3.49 -13.35 -19.49
C GLU A 167 -3.32 -14.86 -19.28
N ASN A 168 -3.57 -15.68 -20.30
CA ASN A 168 -3.32 -17.13 -20.25
C ASN A 168 -1.82 -17.45 -20.13
N ILE A 169 -0.94 -16.71 -20.81
CA ILE A 169 0.53 -16.91 -20.70
C ILE A 169 1.03 -16.58 -19.28
N SER A 170 0.52 -15.51 -18.68
CA SER A 170 0.86 -15.13 -17.31
C SER A 170 0.43 -16.22 -16.31
N SER A 171 -0.81 -16.71 -16.45
CA SER A 171 -1.37 -17.78 -15.61
C SER A 171 -0.61 -19.11 -15.75
N ILE A 172 -0.16 -19.46 -16.96
CA ILE A 172 0.65 -20.67 -17.21
C ILE A 172 2.01 -20.54 -16.51
N LYS A 173 2.73 -19.43 -16.71
CA LYS A 173 4.04 -19.19 -16.07
C LYS A 173 3.96 -19.16 -14.54
N PHE A 174 2.88 -18.59 -14.01
CA PHE A 174 2.58 -18.60 -12.58
C PHE A 174 2.47 -20.03 -12.05
N LYS A 175 1.64 -20.87 -12.69
CA LYS A 175 1.46 -22.28 -12.30
C LYS A 175 2.73 -23.12 -12.46
N GLU A 176 3.50 -22.91 -13.53
CA GLU A 176 4.77 -23.60 -13.75
C GLU A 176 5.79 -23.30 -12.64
N ARG A 177 5.94 -22.03 -12.27
CA ARG A 177 6.84 -21.62 -11.18
C ARG A 177 6.39 -22.15 -9.83
N TYR A 178 5.09 -22.15 -9.57
CA TYR A 178 4.54 -22.75 -8.37
C TYR A 178 4.85 -24.27 -8.29
N ARG A 179 4.57 -25.03 -9.37
CA ARG A 179 4.88 -26.47 -9.46
C ARG A 179 6.38 -26.75 -9.28
N TYR A 180 7.23 -25.92 -9.87
CA TYR A 180 8.67 -25.99 -9.68
C TYR A 180 9.03 -25.87 -8.20
N LEU A 181 8.54 -24.82 -7.54
CA LEU A 181 8.84 -24.55 -6.13
C LEU A 181 8.27 -25.62 -5.20
N ILE A 182 7.05 -26.12 -5.43
CA ILE A 182 6.52 -27.24 -4.64
C ILE A 182 7.44 -28.44 -4.75
N THR A 183 7.85 -28.81 -5.96
CA THR A 183 8.69 -30.01 -6.14
C THR A 183 10.01 -29.91 -5.38
N LYS A 184 10.49 -28.69 -5.15
CA LYS A 184 11.79 -28.40 -4.56
C LYS A 184 11.76 -28.04 -3.08
N LEU A 185 10.69 -27.41 -2.59
CA LEU A 185 10.51 -26.94 -1.21
C LEU A 185 9.56 -27.81 -0.38
N HIS A 186 8.95 -28.85 -0.95
CA HIS A 186 8.03 -29.71 -0.19
C HIS A 186 8.79 -30.51 0.88
N PRO A 187 8.35 -30.48 2.16
CA PRO A 187 9.02 -31.16 3.27
C PRO A 187 9.21 -32.66 3.03
N ASP A 188 8.20 -33.33 2.47
CA ASP A 188 8.27 -34.79 2.22
C ASP A 188 9.21 -35.18 1.09
N LYS A 189 9.50 -34.28 0.14
CA LYS A 189 10.36 -34.59 -1.01
C LYS A 189 11.85 -34.44 -0.69
N LEU A 190 12.19 -33.65 0.32
CA LEU A 190 13.56 -33.28 0.62
C LEU A 190 14.32 -34.36 1.42
N GLY A 191 13.63 -35.33 2.03
CA GLY A 191 14.27 -36.39 2.83
C GLY A 191 15.11 -35.88 4.02
N ARG A 192 15.09 -34.56 4.27
CA ARG A 192 15.80 -33.82 5.30
C ARG A 192 14.88 -32.73 5.86
N PRO A 193 15.08 -32.29 7.11
CA PRO A 193 14.37 -31.13 7.61
C PRO A 193 14.73 -29.89 6.78
N LEU A 194 13.71 -29.10 6.46
CA LEU A 194 13.86 -27.77 5.86
C LEU A 194 14.69 -26.87 6.79
N THR A 195 15.59 -26.07 6.21
CA THR A 195 16.26 -24.99 6.95
C THR A 195 15.25 -23.90 7.35
N ILE A 196 15.63 -23.00 8.25
CA ILE A 196 14.75 -21.89 8.67
C ILE A 196 14.35 -21.06 7.44
N GLU A 197 15.31 -20.73 6.57
CA GLU A 197 15.07 -19.94 5.35
C GLU A 197 14.17 -20.69 4.35
N GLU A 198 14.32 -22.01 4.20
CA GLU A 198 13.46 -22.80 3.32
C GLU A 198 12.03 -22.94 3.87
N LYS A 199 11.86 -23.00 5.20
CA LYS A 199 10.52 -22.99 5.82
C LYS A 199 9.82 -21.65 5.59
N GLU A 200 10.54 -20.55 5.74
CA GLU A 200 10.00 -19.21 5.45
C GLU A 200 9.56 -19.11 3.98
N LEU A 201 10.41 -19.55 3.04
CA LEU A 201 10.05 -19.60 1.61
C LEU A 201 8.85 -20.52 1.33
N TRP A 202 8.75 -21.66 2.02
CA TRP A 202 7.59 -22.56 1.90
C TRP A 202 6.29 -21.89 2.37
N THR A 203 6.34 -21.14 3.49
CA THR A 203 5.17 -20.38 3.96
C THR A 203 4.79 -19.25 3.01
N GLU A 204 5.78 -18.50 2.52
CA GLU A 204 5.60 -17.37 1.57
C GLU A 204 5.07 -17.87 0.21
N LEU A 205 5.52 -19.04 -0.25
CA LEU A 205 5.03 -19.72 -1.44
C LEU A 205 3.53 -20.01 -1.36
N ASN A 206 3.10 -20.59 -0.23
CA ASN A 206 1.71 -20.99 -0.05
C ASN A 206 0.78 -19.79 0.10
N SER A 207 1.20 -18.73 0.81
CA SER A 207 0.40 -17.50 0.90
C SER A 207 0.28 -16.80 -0.45
N ALA A 208 1.39 -16.65 -1.18
CA ALA A 208 1.38 -16.04 -2.51
C ALA A 208 0.47 -16.79 -3.49
N TYR A 209 0.47 -18.13 -3.44
CA TYR A 209 -0.41 -18.94 -4.28
C TYR A 209 -1.88 -18.78 -3.90
N LYS A 210 -2.22 -18.85 -2.60
CA LYS A 210 -3.60 -18.68 -2.10
C LYS A 210 -4.19 -17.32 -2.45
N GLU A 211 -3.38 -16.26 -2.38
CA GLU A 211 -3.78 -14.89 -2.71
C GLU A 211 -3.79 -14.61 -4.22
N GLY A 212 -3.28 -15.53 -5.05
CA GLY A 212 -3.09 -15.31 -6.49
C GLY A 212 -2.06 -14.22 -6.81
N ASP A 213 -1.16 -13.92 -5.86
CA ASP A 213 -0.16 -12.86 -6.00
C ASP A 213 1.02 -13.36 -6.85
N SER A 214 0.93 -13.06 -8.14
CA SER A 214 1.97 -13.41 -9.11
C SER A 214 3.32 -12.80 -8.74
N ASP A 215 3.36 -11.53 -8.36
CA ASP A 215 4.63 -10.86 -8.09
C ASP A 215 5.36 -11.49 -6.89
N ARG A 216 4.64 -11.81 -5.81
CA ARG A 216 5.22 -12.52 -4.66
C ARG A 216 5.73 -13.91 -5.03
N LEU A 217 5.00 -14.66 -5.84
CA LEU A 217 5.45 -15.97 -6.29
C LEU A 217 6.76 -15.88 -7.09
N GLU A 218 6.89 -14.86 -7.95
CA GLU A 218 8.12 -14.60 -8.70
C GLU A 218 9.29 -14.22 -7.79
N GLU A 219 9.05 -13.45 -6.73
CA GLU A 219 10.06 -13.13 -5.73
C GLU A 219 10.55 -14.38 -4.98
N VAL A 220 9.63 -15.24 -4.51
CA VAL A 220 9.97 -16.52 -3.87
C VAL A 220 10.79 -17.39 -4.81
N PHE A 221 10.41 -17.44 -6.10
CA PHE A 221 11.15 -18.18 -7.11
C PHE A 221 12.60 -17.70 -7.28
N VAL A 222 12.81 -16.38 -7.35
CA VAL A 222 14.16 -15.80 -7.45
C VAL A 222 14.96 -16.06 -6.16
N LYS A 223 14.37 -15.84 -4.98
CA LYS A 223 15.02 -16.13 -3.69
C LYS A 223 15.46 -17.59 -3.59
N TYR A 224 14.57 -18.53 -3.93
CA TYR A 224 14.87 -19.97 -3.91
C TYR A 224 16.09 -20.31 -4.78
N LYS A 225 16.13 -19.77 -6.00
CA LYS A 225 17.24 -20.00 -6.92
C LYS A 225 18.57 -19.44 -6.42
N PHE A 226 18.57 -18.28 -5.78
CA PHE A 226 19.78 -17.72 -5.15
C PHE A 226 20.23 -18.55 -3.94
N LEU A 227 19.30 -18.94 -3.08
CA LEU A 227 19.58 -19.77 -1.91
C LEU A 227 20.24 -21.10 -2.28
N ASN A 228 19.74 -21.74 -3.34
CA ASN A 228 20.22 -23.05 -3.80
C ASN A 228 21.32 -22.95 -4.87
N LYS A 229 21.83 -21.76 -5.17
CA LYS A 229 22.85 -21.50 -6.20
C LYS A 229 22.49 -22.04 -7.59
N GLU A 230 21.19 -22.09 -7.91
CA GLU A 230 20.67 -22.53 -9.21
C GLU A 230 20.79 -21.43 -10.28
N ILE A 231 20.91 -20.16 -9.86
CA ILE A 231 21.36 -19.07 -10.73
C ILE A 231 22.89 -19.16 -10.83
N SER A 232 23.37 -19.50 -12.02
CA SER A 232 24.79 -19.66 -12.32
C SER A 232 25.11 -19.10 -13.71
N ALA A 233 26.39 -19.07 -14.07
CA ALA A 233 26.82 -18.64 -15.41
C ALA A 233 26.18 -19.46 -16.56
N ASN A 234 25.69 -20.67 -16.25
CA ASN A 234 25.03 -21.56 -17.19
C ASN A 234 23.53 -21.25 -17.37
N SER A 235 22.95 -20.38 -16.55
CA SER A 235 21.55 -19.98 -16.68
C SER A 235 21.29 -19.22 -17.98
N SER A 236 20.03 -19.23 -18.43
CA SER A 236 19.60 -18.43 -19.58
C SER A 236 19.82 -16.94 -19.28
N LEU A 237 20.26 -16.17 -20.28
CA LEU A 237 20.39 -14.71 -20.13
C LEU A 237 19.06 -14.07 -19.75
N PHE A 238 17.94 -14.63 -20.23
CA PHE A 238 16.60 -14.19 -19.85
C PHE A 238 16.35 -14.36 -18.35
N ASP A 239 16.70 -15.52 -17.79
CA ASP A 239 16.53 -15.79 -16.35
C ASP A 239 17.39 -14.85 -15.51
N LEU A 240 18.65 -14.63 -15.91
CA LEU A 240 19.56 -13.72 -15.22
C LEU A 240 19.04 -12.28 -15.24
N ARG A 241 18.56 -11.80 -16.39
CA ARG A 241 17.98 -10.45 -16.51
C ARG A 241 16.66 -10.31 -15.77
N PHE A 242 15.83 -11.35 -15.79
CA PHE A 242 14.59 -11.39 -15.04
C PHE A 242 14.84 -11.31 -13.53
N SER A 243 15.78 -12.12 -13.03
CA SER A 243 16.22 -12.08 -11.63
C SER A 243 16.84 -10.73 -11.28
N GLU A 244 17.73 -10.19 -12.11
CA GLU A 244 18.35 -8.86 -11.92
C GLU A 244 17.27 -7.78 -11.79
N LYS A 245 16.28 -7.77 -12.69
CA LYS A 245 15.17 -6.82 -12.65
C LYS A 245 14.35 -6.96 -11.36
N LYS A 246 13.94 -8.18 -11.00
CA LYS A 246 13.11 -8.41 -9.80
C LYS A 246 13.85 -8.05 -8.52
N LEU A 247 15.13 -8.38 -8.41
CA LEU A 247 15.96 -7.96 -7.28
C LEU A 247 16.10 -6.44 -7.23
N LYS A 248 16.30 -5.78 -8.38
CA LYS A 248 16.38 -4.32 -8.43
C LYS A 248 15.08 -3.66 -7.97
N ASP A 249 13.94 -4.12 -8.48
CA ASP A 249 12.62 -3.60 -8.12
C ASP A 249 12.39 -3.77 -6.60
N LYS A 250 12.73 -4.93 -6.04
CA LYS A 250 12.65 -5.19 -4.60
C LYS A 250 13.62 -4.31 -3.79
N PHE A 251 14.86 -4.18 -4.24
CA PHE A 251 15.87 -3.33 -3.61
C PHE A 251 15.40 -1.87 -3.55
N ASP A 252 14.85 -1.35 -4.65
CA ASP A 252 14.35 0.03 -4.70
C ASP A 252 13.15 0.24 -3.77
N LYS A 253 12.23 -0.74 -3.66
CA LYS A 253 11.13 -0.73 -2.68
C LYS A 253 11.65 -0.70 -1.24
N LEU A 254 12.53 -1.64 -0.86
CA LEU A 254 13.09 -1.71 0.49
C LEU A 254 13.94 -0.49 0.83
N LYS A 255 14.63 0.09 -0.16
CA LYS A 255 15.38 1.32 0.02
C LYS A 255 14.46 2.52 0.27
N ALA A 256 13.30 2.57 -0.38
CA ALA A 256 12.27 3.58 -0.10
C ALA A 256 11.73 3.43 1.33
N GLU A 257 11.33 2.22 1.71
CA GLU A 257 10.89 1.91 3.08
C GLU A 257 11.95 2.28 4.11
N MET A 258 13.21 1.93 3.85
CA MET A 258 14.32 2.25 4.75
C MET A 258 14.56 3.76 4.88
N ARG A 259 14.27 4.56 3.85
CA ARG A 259 14.34 6.03 3.94
C ARG A 259 13.23 6.55 4.85
N GLU A 260 12.01 6.04 4.73
CA GLU A 260 10.90 6.41 5.60
C GLU A 260 11.18 6.04 7.05
N ILE A 261 11.68 4.82 7.29
CA ILE A 261 12.10 4.36 8.61
C ILE A 261 13.17 5.29 9.20
N LYS A 262 14.21 5.63 8.43
CA LYS A 262 15.29 6.52 8.90
C LYS A 262 14.83 7.94 9.23
N ASN A 263 13.74 8.39 8.60
CA ASN A 263 13.12 9.68 8.89
C ASN A 263 12.20 9.65 10.11
N SER A 264 11.86 8.47 10.63
CA SER A 264 11.02 8.33 11.83
C SER A 264 11.78 8.67 13.11
N ASP A 265 11.10 9.25 14.10
CA ASP A 265 11.70 9.54 15.42
C ASP A 265 12.07 8.25 16.21
N ALA A 266 11.53 7.10 15.81
CA ALA A 266 11.86 5.79 16.38
C ALA A 266 13.20 5.25 15.90
N TRP A 267 13.76 5.78 14.80
CA TRP A 267 15.01 5.28 14.24
C TRP A 267 16.19 5.48 15.19
N ASN A 268 16.95 4.40 15.38
CA ASN A 268 18.09 4.32 16.29
C ASN A 268 17.77 4.74 17.73
N PHE A 269 16.49 4.71 18.15
CA PHE A 269 16.07 5.18 19.48
C PHE A 269 16.87 4.51 20.61
N ASN A 270 17.08 3.19 20.51
CA ASN A 270 17.83 2.41 21.50
C ASN A 270 19.34 2.75 21.59
N LYS A 271 19.87 3.52 20.63
CA LYS A 271 21.29 3.92 20.58
C LYS A 271 21.51 5.37 21.00
N LEU A 272 20.44 6.12 21.28
CA LEU A 272 20.54 7.51 21.67
C LEU A 272 21.09 7.64 23.09
N SER A 273 21.88 8.69 23.30
CA SER A 273 22.27 9.15 24.63
C SER A 273 21.10 9.81 25.36
N GLU A 274 21.18 9.92 26.69
CA GLU A 274 20.14 10.56 27.51
C GLU A 274 19.85 12.01 27.08
N SER A 275 20.88 12.76 26.68
CA SER A 275 20.75 14.12 26.16
C SER A 275 19.94 14.17 24.86
N GLU A 276 20.21 13.24 23.93
CA GLU A 276 19.47 13.15 22.67
C GLU A 276 18.02 12.70 22.88
N VAL A 277 17.78 11.79 23.83
CA VAL A 277 16.42 11.39 24.24
C VAL A 277 15.67 12.60 24.81
N PHE A 278 16.31 13.42 25.64
CA PHE A 278 15.71 14.63 26.20
C PHE A 278 15.33 15.66 25.13
N GLU A 279 16.25 15.96 24.20
CA GLU A 279 15.95 16.89 23.09
C GLU A 279 14.82 16.35 22.19
N ARG A 280 14.80 15.04 21.93
CA ARG A 280 13.71 14.37 21.20
C ARG A 280 12.38 14.48 21.95
N GLN A 281 12.38 14.27 23.26
CA GLN A 281 11.21 14.44 24.10
C GLN A 281 10.67 15.86 24.04
N LYS A 282 11.54 16.86 24.10
CA LYS A 282 11.16 18.28 24.01
C LYS A 282 10.55 18.61 22.64
N LYS A 283 11.17 18.14 21.55
CA LYS A 283 10.65 18.30 20.18
C LYS A 283 9.25 17.72 20.05
N ILE A 284 9.07 16.44 20.39
CA ILE A 284 7.78 15.74 20.31
C ILE A 284 6.73 16.41 21.20
N SER A 285 7.12 16.84 22.41
CA SER A 285 6.22 17.55 23.33
C SER A 285 5.66 18.84 22.72
N ASN A 286 6.49 19.58 21.97
CA ASN A 286 6.06 20.79 21.29
C ASN A 286 5.15 20.46 20.10
N GLU A 287 5.50 19.49 19.27
CA GLU A 287 4.67 19.04 18.14
C GLU A 287 3.28 18.57 18.60
N LEU A 288 3.21 17.80 19.70
CA LEU A 288 1.94 17.38 20.28
C LEU A 288 1.12 18.55 20.83
N LYS A 289 1.77 19.56 21.44
CA LYS A 289 1.07 20.77 21.92
C LYS A 289 0.49 21.57 20.75
N ASP A 290 1.28 21.76 19.70
CA ASP A 290 0.84 22.50 18.51
C ASP A 290 -0.34 21.78 17.83
N PHE A 291 -0.29 20.44 17.77
CA PHE A 291 -1.36 19.63 17.22
C PHE A 291 -2.64 19.64 18.06
N ILE A 292 -2.51 19.60 19.40
CA ILE A 292 -3.65 19.78 20.30
C ILE A 292 -4.26 21.17 20.11
N TYR A 293 -3.43 22.20 20.00
CA TYR A 293 -3.88 23.57 19.76
C TYR A 293 -4.65 23.70 18.45
N SER A 294 -4.16 23.11 17.35
CA SER A 294 -4.88 23.13 16.07
C SER A 294 -6.22 22.40 16.15
N LEU A 295 -6.27 21.23 16.79
CA LEU A 295 -7.52 20.47 16.96
C LEU A 295 -8.54 21.22 17.83
N ARG A 296 -8.09 21.89 18.90
CA ARG A 296 -8.97 22.71 19.73
C ARG A 296 -9.55 23.88 18.94
N LYS A 297 -8.72 24.56 18.15
CA LYS A 297 -9.16 25.66 17.28
C LYS A 297 -10.18 25.19 16.24
N GLU A 298 -9.92 24.05 15.59
CA GLU A 298 -10.86 23.44 14.66
C GLU A 298 -12.19 23.07 15.36
N ASN A 299 -12.11 22.48 16.55
CA ASN A 299 -13.28 22.14 17.34
C ASN A 299 -14.12 23.37 17.74
N GLU A 300 -13.47 24.49 18.09
CA GLU A 300 -14.12 25.79 18.38
C GLU A 300 -14.82 26.34 17.13
N GLN A 301 -14.16 26.31 15.97
CA GLN A 301 -14.78 26.72 14.70
C GLN A 301 -16.02 25.88 14.36
N LEU A 302 -15.97 24.57 14.58
CA LEU A 302 -17.13 23.69 14.37
C LEU A 302 -18.25 23.96 15.38
N GLU A 303 -17.92 24.32 16.63
CA GLU A 303 -18.92 24.75 17.63
C GLU A 303 -19.62 26.04 17.21
N GLU A 304 -18.90 27.03 16.69
CA GLU A 304 -19.50 28.26 16.16
C GLU A 304 -20.47 27.96 15.01
N VAL A 305 -20.09 27.07 14.08
CA VAL A 305 -20.98 26.64 12.99
C VAL A 305 -22.23 25.96 13.53
N ILE A 306 -22.07 25.02 14.47
CA ILE A 306 -23.20 24.35 15.12
C ILE A 306 -24.11 25.36 15.84
N GLU A 307 -23.55 26.37 16.50
CA GLU A 307 -24.33 27.41 17.16
C GLU A 307 -25.18 28.19 16.13
N LEU A 308 -24.62 28.54 14.96
CA LEU A 308 -25.35 29.19 13.88
C LEU A 308 -26.52 28.34 13.36
N PHE A 309 -26.34 27.03 13.25
CA PHE A 309 -27.43 26.12 12.92
C PHE A 309 -28.51 26.10 14.02
N SER A 310 -28.12 26.21 15.29
CA SER A 310 -29.05 26.13 16.43
C SER A 310 -29.82 27.43 16.73
N ASN A 311 -29.25 28.60 16.42
CA ASN A 311 -29.76 29.91 16.84
C ASN A 311 -30.26 30.76 15.65
N THR A 312 -31.44 30.44 15.10
CA THR A 312 -32.05 31.25 14.02
C THR A 312 -32.86 32.47 14.50
N LYS A 313 -32.84 32.79 15.81
CA LYS A 313 -33.49 34.01 16.36
C LYS A 313 -32.68 35.29 16.20
N LYS A 314 -31.37 35.21 15.95
CA LYS A 314 -30.60 36.38 15.47
C LYS A 314 -30.86 36.47 13.97
N GLN A 315 -31.36 37.61 13.50
CA GLN A 315 -31.48 37.95 12.08
C GLN A 315 -30.09 37.97 11.41
N VAL A 316 -29.43 36.83 11.27
CA VAL A 316 -28.40 36.66 10.26
C VAL A 316 -29.21 36.41 8.99
N SER A 317 -29.14 37.34 8.04
CA SER A 317 -29.82 37.18 6.76
C SER A 317 -29.45 35.81 6.18
N LYS A 318 -30.43 35.09 5.67
CA LYS A 318 -30.25 33.80 5.01
C LYS A 318 -29.06 33.81 4.03
N GLU A 319 -28.88 34.94 3.33
CA GLU A 319 -27.74 35.23 2.45
C GLU A 319 -26.37 35.17 3.13
N LYS A 320 -26.20 35.64 4.37
CA LYS A 320 -24.90 35.57 5.08
C LYS A 320 -24.55 34.16 5.54
N ILE A 321 -25.57 33.36 5.86
CA ILE A 321 -25.40 31.94 6.20
C ILE A 321 -25.08 31.17 4.93
N GLU A 322 -25.81 31.41 3.83
CA GLU A 322 -25.54 30.81 2.52
C GLU A 322 -24.15 31.21 1.98
N GLU A 323 -23.73 32.48 2.08
CA GLU A 323 -22.41 32.94 1.61
C GLU A 323 -21.24 32.35 2.42
N LYS A 324 -21.41 32.18 3.74
CA LYS A 324 -20.41 31.53 4.60
C LYS A 324 -20.42 30.01 4.38
N LEU A 325 -21.59 29.40 4.24
CA LEU A 325 -21.72 27.98 3.90
C LEU A 325 -21.17 27.67 2.52
N GLU A 326 -21.37 28.50 1.50
CA GLU A 326 -20.81 28.31 0.17
C GLU A 326 -19.28 28.43 0.17
N LYS A 327 -18.72 29.41 0.90
CA LYS A 327 -17.26 29.51 1.07
C LYS A 327 -16.68 28.31 1.82
N ASP A 328 -17.28 27.92 2.94
CA ASP A 328 -16.83 26.78 3.74
C ASP A 328 -17.06 25.45 2.98
N PHE A 329 -18.12 25.33 2.18
CA PHE A 329 -18.41 24.16 1.35
C PHE A 329 -17.39 24.01 0.21
N ILE A 330 -17.01 25.13 -0.42
CA ILE A 330 -15.97 25.15 -1.46
C ILE A 330 -14.60 24.83 -0.86
N GLU A 331 -14.22 25.43 0.28
CA GLU A 331 -12.95 25.12 0.95
C GLU A 331 -12.88 23.70 1.52
N MET A 332 -14.00 23.13 1.96
CA MET A 332 -14.07 21.76 2.48
C MET A 332 -13.95 20.71 1.36
N TYR A 333 -14.52 20.97 0.17
CA TYR A 333 -14.41 20.04 -0.97
C TYR A 333 -13.13 20.21 -1.81
N LEU A 334 -12.46 21.35 -1.75
CA LEU A 334 -11.18 21.57 -2.45
C LEU A 334 -9.94 21.07 -1.69
N ASN A 335 -10.10 20.66 -0.42
CA ASN A 335 -9.02 20.11 0.40
C ASN A 335 -9.10 18.57 0.59
N PHE A 336 -9.97 17.90 -0.18
CA PHE A 336 -9.94 16.45 -0.45
C PHE A 336 -9.36 16.22 -1.85
#